data_AF-A0A376KTZ9-F1
#
_entry.id   AF-A0A376KTZ9-F1
#
_cell.length_a   1.000
_cell.length_b   1.000
_cell.length_c   1.000
_cell.angle_alpha   90.00
_cell.angle_beta   90.00
_cell.angle_gamma   90.00
#
_symmetry.space_group_name_H-M   'P 1'
#
loop_
_entity.id
_entity.type
_entity.pdbx_description
1 polymer ?
#
loop_
_entity_poly.entity_id
_entity_poly.type
_entity_poly.pdbx_seq_one_letter_code
_entity_poly.pdbx_strand_id
1 'polypeptide(L)'
;MLKLALEGYSDAWKAINPLEVEYVRSEMQVKFTNITTSPNDIVVNTPFHVEIGNLTGEFNICLPFSMIEPLRELLVNPPLENSRNEDQNWRDNLVRQVQHSQLELVANFADISLRLSQILKLKPGDVLPIEKPDRIIAHVDGVPVLTSQYGTLQRSVCVTDRTFD
;
A
#
# COMPACT_ATOMS: atom_id res chain seq x y z
N MET A 1 41.60 0.63 -10.00
CA MET A 1 41.39 0.53 -8.54
C MET A 1 40.28 1.45 -8.07
N LEU A 2 40.41 2.78 -8.11
CA LEU A 2 39.33 3.69 -7.67
C LEU A 2 38.00 3.47 -8.40
N LYS A 3 38.01 3.36 -9.73
CA LYS A 3 36.80 3.09 -10.53
C LYS A 3 36.09 1.80 -10.11
N LEU A 4 36.84 0.71 -9.91
CA LEU A 4 36.32 -0.58 -9.43
C LEU A 4 35.71 -0.46 -8.02
N ALA A 5 36.33 0.33 -7.14
CA ALA A 5 35.78 0.59 -5.81
C ALA A 5 34.46 1.38 -5.90
N LEU A 6 34.36 2.39 -6.77
CA LEU A 6 33.13 3.16 -6.95
C LEU A 6 32.00 2.32 -7.57
N GLU A 7 32.31 1.53 -8.60
CA GLU A 7 31.34 0.61 -9.24
C GLU A 7 30.85 -0.44 -8.24
N GLY A 8 31.77 -1.12 -7.54
CA GLY A 8 31.41 -2.12 -6.54
C GLY A 8 30.61 -1.54 -5.37
N TYR A 9 30.90 -0.30 -4.96
CA TYR A 9 30.14 0.37 -3.92
C TYR A 9 28.73 0.78 -4.41
N SER A 10 28.61 1.31 -5.62
CA SER A 10 27.30 1.63 -6.23
C SER A 10 26.44 0.36 -6.36
N ASP A 11 27.04 -0.74 -6.82
CA ASP A 11 26.37 -2.05 -6.93
C ASP A 11 25.87 -2.56 -5.58
N ALA A 12 26.68 -2.47 -4.53
CA ALA A 12 26.31 -2.91 -3.17
C ALA A 12 25.11 -2.15 -2.61
N TRP A 13 24.93 -0.87 -2.98
CA TRP A 13 23.83 -0.05 -2.51
C TRP A 13 22.53 -0.19 -3.33
N LYS A 14 22.56 -0.82 -4.51
CA LYS A 14 21.39 -0.95 -5.40
C LYS A 14 20.14 -1.52 -4.72
N ALA A 15 20.32 -2.47 -3.83
CA ALA A 15 19.20 -3.12 -3.11
C ALA A 15 18.47 -2.17 -2.14
N ILE A 16 19.14 -1.11 -1.67
CA ILE A 16 18.62 -0.20 -0.65
C ILE A 16 18.25 1.14 -1.30
N ASN A 17 19.21 1.73 -2.01
CA ASN A 17 19.05 2.99 -2.73
C ASN A 17 20.11 3.08 -3.86
N PRO A 18 19.71 3.10 -5.14
CA PRO A 18 20.66 3.25 -6.24
C PRO A 18 21.49 4.53 -6.12
N LEU A 19 22.81 4.39 -6.03
CA LEU A 19 23.73 5.51 -5.91
C LEU A 19 24.32 5.89 -7.27
N GLU A 20 24.21 7.17 -7.62
CA GLU A 20 25.00 7.79 -8.68
C GLU A 20 26.30 8.32 -8.07
N VAL A 21 27.42 7.68 -8.40
CA VAL A 21 28.72 8.02 -7.82
C VAL A 21 29.60 8.66 -8.87
N GLU A 22 30.07 9.88 -8.60
CA GLU A 22 30.97 10.63 -9.46
C GLU A 22 32.30 10.91 -8.73
N TYR A 23 33.41 10.80 -9.46
CA TYR A 23 34.70 11.23 -8.96
C TYR A 23 34.84 12.75 -9.06
N VAL A 24 34.94 13.42 -7.91
CA VAL A 24 35.06 14.89 -7.86
C VAL A 24 36.53 15.34 -7.83
N ARG A 25 37.33 14.79 -6.91
CA ARG A 25 38.75 15.16 -6.73
C ARG A 25 39.53 14.16 -5.90
N SER A 26 40.86 14.30 -5.90
CA SER A 26 41.80 13.55 -5.05
C SER A 26 42.79 14.52 -4.44
N GLU A 27 43.05 14.37 -3.14
CA GLU A 27 43.97 15.20 -2.36
C GLU A 27 44.97 14.29 -1.65
N MET A 28 46.24 14.68 -1.58
CA MET A 28 47.25 13.94 -0.81
C MET A 28 47.25 14.28 0.68
N GLN A 29 46.74 15.46 1.06
CA GLN A 29 46.72 15.93 2.45
C GLN A 29 45.28 16.04 2.96
N VAL A 30 45.00 15.33 4.06
CA VAL A 30 43.65 15.21 4.64
C VAL A 30 43.04 16.56 5.00
N LYS A 31 43.85 17.55 5.44
CA LYS A 31 43.38 18.90 5.80
C LYS A 31 42.71 19.69 4.66
N PHE A 32 42.88 19.27 3.40
CA PHE A 32 42.21 19.87 2.24
C PHE A 32 40.97 19.09 1.79
N THR A 33 40.71 17.94 2.43
CA THR A 33 39.60 17.04 2.13
C THR A 33 38.45 17.27 3.11
N ASN A 34 37.75 18.39 2.96
CA ASN A 34 36.54 18.64 3.73
C ASN A 34 35.37 17.89 3.09
N ILE A 35 34.82 16.91 3.82
CA ILE A 35 33.63 16.13 3.44
C ILE A 35 32.40 16.49 4.30
N THR A 36 32.58 17.30 5.34
CA THR A 36 31.52 17.81 6.22
C THR A 36 31.58 19.34 6.29
N THR A 37 30.48 19.96 6.74
CA THR A 37 30.40 21.43 6.87
C THR A 37 31.02 21.90 8.19
N SER A 38 31.04 21.05 9.21
CA SER A 38 31.61 21.32 10.53
C SER A 38 32.59 20.23 10.97
N PRO A 39 33.67 20.56 11.72
CA PRO A 39 34.56 19.58 12.34
C PRO A 39 33.89 18.66 13.37
N ASN A 40 32.73 19.07 13.91
CA ASN A 40 31.97 18.29 14.89
C ASN A 40 30.90 17.39 14.25
N ASP A 41 30.78 17.40 12.91
CA ASP A 41 29.81 16.54 12.22
C ASP A 41 30.17 15.07 12.41
N ILE A 42 29.17 14.25 12.71
CA ILE A 42 29.34 12.82 12.89
C ILE A 42 29.59 12.17 11.53
N VAL A 43 30.61 11.32 11.45
CA VAL A 43 30.97 10.57 10.25
C VAL A 43 30.93 9.08 10.56
N VAL A 44 30.30 8.32 9.67
CA VAL A 44 30.34 6.86 9.67
C VAL A 44 31.55 6.42 8.86
N ASN A 45 32.47 5.72 9.51
CA ASN A 45 33.66 5.16 8.87
C ASN A 45 33.50 3.65 8.65
N THR A 46 33.76 3.19 7.44
CA THR A 46 33.79 1.77 7.08
C THR A 46 35.22 1.38 6.68
N PRO A 47 35.99 0.74 7.59
CA PRO A 47 37.34 0.31 7.29
C PRO A 47 37.35 -1.01 6.50
N PHE A 48 38.15 -1.05 5.44
CA PHE A 48 38.46 -2.24 4.66
C PHE A 48 39.94 -2.55 4.80
N HIS A 49 40.28 -3.79 5.17
CA HIS A 49 41.64 -4.28 5.06
C HIS A 49 41.87 -4.80 3.64
N VAL A 50 42.95 -4.34 3.01
CA VAL A 50 43.31 -4.68 1.64
C VAL A 50 44.69 -5.32 1.64
N GLU A 51 44.78 -6.53 1.09
CA GLU A 51 46.01 -7.28 0.92
C GLU A 51 46.23 -7.57 -0.57
N ILE A 52 47.38 -7.15 -1.11
CA ILE A 52 47.77 -7.36 -2.50
C ILE A 52 49.21 -7.87 -2.53
N GLY A 53 49.36 -9.17 -2.70
CA GLY A 53 50.67 -9.82 -2.62
C GLY A 53 51.27 -9.66 -1.21
N ASN A 54 52.38 -8.92 -1.12
CA ASN A 54 53.06 -8.64 0.15
C ASN A 54 52.73 -7.26 0.73
N LEU A 55 51.81 -6.51 0.10
CA LEU A 55 51.37 -5.20 0.57
C LEU A 55 50.06 -5.33 1.34
N THR A 56 50.05 -4.88 2.58
CA THR A 56 48.86 -4.76 3.43
C THR A 56 48.59 -3.28 3.68
N GLY A 57 47.33 -2.87 3.60
CA GLY A 57 46.92 -1.50 3.89
C GLY A 57 45.44 -1.41 4.24
N GLU A 58 45.03 -0.21 4.66
CA GLU A 58 43.63 0.09 4.96
C GLU A 58 43.05 1.02 3.89
N PHE A 59 41.81 0.74 3.51
CA PHE A 59 40.97 1.59 2.68
C PHE A 59 39.73 1.95 3.48
N ASN A 60 39.48 3.23 3.71
CA ASN A 60 38.38 3.71 4.52
C ASN A 60 37.35 4.42 3.64
N ILE A 61 36.07 4.05 3.75
CA ILE A 61 34.96 4.80 3.18
C ILE A 61 34.29 5.60 4.31
N CYS A 62 34.30 6.92 4.18
CA CYS A 62 33.75 7.85 5.16
C CYS A 62 32.48 8.54 4.62
N LEU A 63 31.37 8.42 5.33
CA LEU A 63 30.11 9.06 4.99
C LEU A 63 29.63 9.96 6.14
N PRO A 64 29.34 11.25 5.90
CA PRO A 64 28.65 12.09 6.87
C PRO A 64 27.33 11.47 7.29
N PHE A 65 27.01 11.50 8.59
CA PHE A 65 25.78 10.93 9.12
C PHE A 65 24.52 11.59 8.52
N SER A 66 24.60 12.87 8.16
CA SER A 66 23.53 13.61 7.47
C SER A 66 23.14 13.00 6.11
N MET A 67 24.03 12.25 5.44
CA MET A 67 23.69 11.53 4.21
C MET A 67 22.91 10.23 4.50
N ILE A 68 23.08 9.67 5.70
CA ILE A 68 22.47 8.40 6.10
C ILE A 68 21.10 8.64 6.74
N GLU A 69 20.91 9.76 7.45
CA GLU A 69 19.67 10.11 8.15
C GLU A 69 18.40 9.95 7.27
N PRO A 70 18.36 10.44 6.00
CA PRO A 70 17.19 10.27 5.14
C PRO A 70 16.91 8.82 4.73
N LEU A 71 17.91 7.94 4.77
CA LEU A 71 17.83 6.55 4.36
C LEU A 71 17.58 5.59 5.53
N ARG A 72 17.41 6.11 6.75
CA ARG A 72 17.33 5.30 7.97
C ARG A 72 16.25 4.22 7.91
N GLU A 73 15.05 4.54 7.43
CA GLU A 73 13.95 3.58 7.36
C GLU A 73 14.24 2.45 6.37
N LEU A 74 14.83 2.77 5.21
CA LEU A 74 15.24 1.79 4.20
C LEU A 74 16.37 0.89 4.70
N LEU A 75 17.27 1.40 5.55
CA LEU A 75 18.36 0.63 6.15
C LEU A 75 17.87 -0.31 7.26
N VAL A 76 16.82 0.08 8.00
CA VAL A 76 16.21 -0.76 9.04
C VAL A 76 15.31 -1.83 8.43
N ASN A 77 14.57 -1.49 7.38
CA ASN A 77 13.66 -2.38 6.66
C ASN A 77 14.02 -2.41 5.16
N PRO A 78 15.10 -3.08 4.77
CA PRO A 78 15.51 -3.13 3.38
C PRO A 78 14.42 -3.80 2.53
N PRO A 79 14.03 -3.20 1.38
CA PRO A 79 13.05 -3.81 0.50
C PRO A 79 13.59 -5.15 0.01
N LEU A 80 12.89 -6.24 0.35
CA LEU A 80 13.21 -7.58 -0.15
C LEU A 80 13.07 -7.55 -1.68
N GLU A 81 14.05 -8.05 -2.43
CA GLU A 81 14.00 -8.14 -3.91
C GLU A 81 12.74 -8.90 -4.41
N ASN A 82 12.14 -9.74 -3.56
CA ASN A 82 10.92 -10.50 -3.85
C ASN A 82 9.60 -9.74 -3.61
N SER A 83 9.64 -8.53 -3.05
CA SER A 83 8.45 -7.76 -2.67
C SER A 83 7.54 -7.45 -3.85
N ARG A 84 8.08 -7.20 -5.06
CA ARG A 84 7.24 -6.95 -6.25
C ARG A 84 6.41 -8.16 -6.69
N ASN A 85 6.92 -9.38 -6.52
CA ASN A 85 6.21 -10.62 -6.89
C ASN A 85 5.24 -11.06 -5.79
N GLU A 86 5.60 -10.88 -4.52
CA GLU A 86 4.64 -11.02 -3.42
C GLU A 86 3.51 -10.00 -3.58
N ASP A 87 3.83 -8.79 -4.05
CA ASP A 87 2.86 -7.71 -4.21
C ASP A 87 1.71 -8.02 -5.17
N GLN A 88 2.03 -8.65 -6.30
CA GLN A 88 1.04 -9.03 -7.29
C GLN A 88 0.23 -10.24 -6.83
N ASN A 89 0.88 -11.25 -6.25
CA ASN A 89 0.21 -12.47 -5.80
C ASN A 89 -0.74 -12.21 -4.61
N TRP A 90 -0.39 -11.33 -3.66
CA TRP A 90 -1.32 -10.97 -2.59
C TRP A 90 -2.52 -10.20 -3.12
N ARG A 91 -2.32 -9.28 -4.09
CA ARG A 91 -3.42 -8.53 -4.72
C ARG A 91 -4.37 -9.46 -5.44
N ASP A 92 -3.84 -10.38 -6.24
CA ASP A 92 -4.66 -11.32 -7.00
C ASP A 92 -5.43 -12.28 -6.07
N ASN A 93 -4.80 -12.74 -4.98
CA ASN A 93 -5.48 -13.56 -3.98
C ASN A 93 -6.55 -12.77 -3.22
N LEU A 94 -6.29 -11.51 -2.85
CA LEU A 94 -7.25 -10.65 -2.16
C LEU A 94 -8.45 -10.34 -3.06
N VAL A 95 -8.21 -10.01 -4.34
CA VAL A 95 -9.28 -9.79 -5.33
C VAL A 95 -10.13 -11.06 -5.48
N ARG A 96 -9.52 -12.24 -5.60
CA ARG A 96 -10.26 -13.51 -5.66
C ARG A 96 -11.07 -13.77 -4.39
N GLN A 97 -10.49 -13.53 -3.21
CA GLN A 97 -11.21 -13.72 -1.95
C GLN A 97 -12.38 -12.75 -1.79
N VAL A 98 -12.22 -11.50 -2.21
CA VAL A 98 -13.30 -10.49 -2.22
C VAL A 98 -14.40 -10.87 -3.24
N GLN A 99 -14.03 -11.34 -4.43
CA GLN A 99 -14.99 -11.78 -5.46
C GLN A 99 -15.83 -12.99 -5.04
N HIS A 100 -15.28 -13.86 -4.18
CA HIS A 100 -16.01 -15.01 -3.64
C HIS A 100 -16.77 -14.72 -2.35
N SER A 101 -16.68 -13.50 -1.82
CA SER A 101 -17.46 -13.09 -0.66
C SER A 101 -18.93 -12.98 -1.04
N GLN A 102 -19.78 -13.66 -0.30
CA GLN A 102 -21.23 -13.52 -0.44
C GLN A 102 -21.65 -12.21 0.23
N LEU A 103 -22.50 -11.45 -0.46
CA LEU A 103 -23.08 -10.21 0.05
C LEU A 103 -24.59 -10.34 0.10
N GLU A 104 -25.19 -9.81 1.16
CA GLU A 104 -26.65 -9.77 1.29
C GLU A 104 -27.19 -8.59 0.51
N LEU A 105 -28.06 -8.88 -0.46
CA LEU A 105 -28.76 -7.86 -1.23
C LEU A 105 -30.15 -7.64 -0.64
N VAL A 106 -30.39 -6.45 -0.08
CA VAL A 106 -31.67 -6.10 0.56
C VAL A 106 -32.45 -5.13 -0.31
N ALA A 107 -33.64 -5.53 -0.75
CA ALA A 107 -34.55 -4.68 -1.51
C ALA A 107 -35.76 -4.30 -0.64
N ASN A 108 -35.79 -3.06 -0.18
CA ASN A 108 -36.89 -2.55 0.65
C ASN A 108 -38.11 -2.23 -0.22
N PHE A 109 -39.28 -2.72 0.17
CA PHE A 109 -40.52 -2.49 -0.57
C PHE A 109 -41.16 -1.14 -0.24
N ALA A 110 -41.21 -0.77 1.03
CA ALA A 110 -41.73 0.52 1.47
C ALA A 110 -41.17 0.88 2.84
N ASP A 111 -40.92 2.18 3.05
CA ASP A 111 -40.60 2.73 4.36
C ASP A 111 -41.83 3.45 4.93
N ILE A 112 -42.21 3.11 6.16
CA ILE A 112 -43.41 3.65 6.81
C ILE A 112 -43.00 4.34 8.11
N SER A 113 -43.15 5.66 8.15
CA SER A 113 -42.93 6.44 9.37
C SER A 113 -44.12 6.30 10.32
N LEU A 114 -43.92 5.65 11.46
CA LEU A 114 -44.94 5.48 12.51
C LEU A 114 -44.46 6.07 13.84
N ARG A 115 -45.40 6.55 14.67
CA ARG A 115 -45.08 6.91 16.04
C ARG A 115 -44.84 5.65 16.87
N LEU A 116 -43.94 5.71 17.84
CA LEU A 116 -43.64 4.58 18.75
C LEU A 116 -44.91 4.01 19.42
N SER A 117 -45.85 4.88 19.79
CA SER A 117 -47.13 4.46 20.38
C SER A 117 -48.04 3.65 19.44
N GLN A 118 -47.89 3.82 18.13
CA GLN A 118 -48.60 3.03 17.12
C GLN A 118 -47.91 1.68 16.93
N ILE A 119 -46.57 1.64 16.92
CA ILE A 119 -45.79 0.41 16.82
C ILE A 119 -46.15 -0.55 17.97
N LEU A 120 -46.25 -0.05 19.20
CA LEU A 120 -46.62 -0.84 20.38
C LEU A 120 -48.05 -1.41 20.33
N LYS A 121 -48.92 -0.86 19.47
CA LYS A 121 -50.31 -1.29 19.33
C LYS A 121 -50.54 -2.23 18.15
N LEU A 122 -49.53 -2.46 17.30
CA LEU A 122 -49.65 -3.33 16.13
C LEU A 122 -49.98 -4.76 16.53
N LYS A 123 -50.96 -5.34 15.84
CA LYS A 123 -51.41 -6.71 16.05
C LYS A 123 -51.56 -7.44 14.70
N PRO A 124 -51.44 -8.78 14.68
CA PRO A 124 -51.74 -9.57 13.49
C PRO A 124 -53.12 -9.22 12.93
N GLY A 125 -53.19 -8.85 11.65
CA GLY A 125 -54.42 -8.41 10.98
C GLY A 125 -54.50 -6.90 10.74
N ASP A 126 -53.63 -6.09 11.35
CA ASP A 126 -53.54 -4.66 11.05
C ASP A 126 -53.00 -4.43 9.63
N VAL A 127 -53.62 -3.49 8.90
CA VAL A 127 -53.22 -3.11 7.54
C VAL A 127 -52.46 -1.80 7.59
N LEU A 128 -51.23 -1.81 7.12
CA LEU A 128 -50.40 -0.63 6.97
C LEU A 128 -50.56 -0.07 5.55
N PRO A 129 -51.11 1.15 5.37
CA PRO A 129 -51.23 1.74 4.05
C PRO A 129 -49.84 2.07 3.51
N ILE A 130 -49.55 1.56 2.31
CA ILE A 130 -48.32 1.85 1.57
C ILE A 130 -48.67 2.32 0.17
N GLU A 131 -47.93 3.29 -0.34
CA GLU A 131 -47.95 3.62 -1.76
C GLU A 131 -47.12 2.56 -2.50
N LYS A 132 -47.71 1.96 -3.53
CA LYS A 132 -47.03 0.94 -4.33
C LYS A 132 -45.89 1.62 -5.10
N PRO A 133 -44.62 1.27 -4.86
CA PRO A 133 -43.52 1.83 -5.63
C PRO A 133 -43.51 1.24 -7.04
N ASP A 134 -43.13 2.06 -8.03
CA ASP A 134 -42.92 1.61 -9.41
C ASP A 134 -41.58 0.88 -9.58
N ARG A 135 -40.57 1.27 -8.79
CA ARG A 135 -39.22 0.68 -8.76
C ARG A 135 -38.73 0.63 -7.32
N ILE A 136 -37.89 -0.35 -7.01
CA ILE A 136 -37.26 -0.48 -5.69
C ILE A 136 -35.75 -0.40 -5.80
N ILE A 137 -35.12 0.16 -4.77
CA ILE A 137 -33.66 0.27 -4.69
C ILE A 137 -33.15 -0.88 -3.84
N ALA A 138 -32.24 -1.68 -4.38
CA ALA A 138 -31.56 -2.68 -3.57
C ALA A 138 -30.24 -2.15 -3.03
N HIS A 139 -29.93 -2.59 -1.82
CA HIS A 139 -28.81 -2.12 -1.02
C HIS A 139 -27.90 -3.29 -0.67
N VAL A 140 -26.62 -3.01 -0.57
CA VAL A 140 -25.63 -3.87 0.08
C VAL A 140 -25.07 -3.07 1.24
N ASP A 141 -25.17 -3.60 2.47
CA ASP A 141 -24.75 -2.91 3.70
C ASP A 141 -25.30 -1.48 3.84
N GLY A 142 -26.55 -1.27 3.40
CA GLY A 142 -27.21 0.04 3.44
C GLY A 142 -26.78 1.03 2.35
N VAL A 143 -25.83 0.67 1.48
CA VAL A 143 -25.43 1.48 0.32
C VAL A 143 -26.30 1.09 -0.89
N PRO A 144 -26.96 2.04 -1.56
CA PRO A 144 -27.78 1.75 -2.73
C PRO A 144 -26.90 1.32 -3.90
N VAL A 145 -27.17 0.14 -4.46
CA VAL A 145 -26.35 -0.46 -5.54
C VAL A 145 -27.08 -0.59 -6.86
N LEU A 146 -28.41 -0.72 -6.86
CA LEU A 146 -29.19 -0.95 -8.08
C LEU A 146 -30.63 -0.47 -7.95
N THR A 147 -31.21 -0.01 -9.07
CA THR A 147 -32.63 0.36 -9.18
C THR A 147 -33.37 -0.69 -10.02
N SER A 148 -34.25 -1.46 -9.41
CA SER A 148 -34.88 -2.63 -10.03
C SER A 148 -36.39 -2.54 -10.14
N GLN A 149 -36.94 -3.27 -11.11
CA GLN A 149 -38.34 -3.69 -11.11
C GLN A 149 -38.48 -4.97 -10.27
N TYR A 150 -39.62 -5.14 -9.60
CA TYR A 150 -39.91 -6.33 -8.82
C TYR A 150 -41.04 -7.16 -9.45
N GLY A 151 -40.99 -8.46 -9.23
CA GLY A 151 -41.95 -9.41 -9.78
C GLY A 151 -41.92 -10.75 -9.06
N THR A 152 -42.46 -11.78 -9.70
CA THR A 152 -42.46 -13.14 -9.17
C THR A 152 -41.93 -14.11 -10.21
N LEU A 153 -40.96 -14.93 -9.83
CA LEU A 153 -40.41 -16.01 -10.64
C LEU A 153 -40.48 -17.31 -9.85
N GLN A 154 -41.11 -18.35 -10.41
CA GLN A 154 -41.24 -19.67 -9.78
C GLN A 154 -41.69 -19.63 -8.30
N ARG A 155 -42.67 -18.78 -7.98
CA ARG A 155 -43.23 -18.52 -6.63
C ARG A 155 -42.31 -17.77 -5.65
N SER A 156 -41.16 -17.30 -6.09
CA SER A 156 -40.27 -16.43 -5.32
C SER A 156 -40.35 -14.98 -5.83
N VAL A 157 -40.22 -14.00 -4.92
CA VAL A 157 -40.10 -12.59 -5.31
C VAL A 157 -38.74 -12.36 -5.95
N CYS A 158 -38.70 -11.68 -7.08
CA CYS A 158 -37.46 -11.39 -7.82
C CYS A 158 -37.34 -9.90 -8.13
N VAL A 159 -36.10 -9.43 -8.23
CA VAL A 159 -35.76 -8.09 -8.69
C VAL A 159 -34.99 -8.19 -9.99
N THR A 160 -35.31 -7.33 -10.96
CA THR A 160 -34.71 -7.32 -12.30
C THR A 160 -34.24 -5.93 -12.66
N ASP A 161 -33.03 -5.84 -13.17
CA ASP A 161 -32.48 -4.63 -13.76
C ASP A 161 -32.72 -4.63 -15.28
N ARG A 162 -33.16 -3.49 -15.83
CA ARG A 162 -33.50 -3.34 -17.26
C ARG A 162 -32.34 -2.76 -18.08
N THR A 163 -31.12 -2.73 -17.54
CA THR A 163 -29.97 -2.06 -18.19
C THR A 163 -29.18 -2.95 -19.16
N PHE A 164 -29.68 -4.14 -19.50
CA PHE A 164 -29.09 -5.01 -20.54
C PHE A 164 -30.15 -5.39 -21.57
N ASP A 165 -30.39 -4.50 -22.52
CA ASP A 165 -30.82 -4.79 -23.89
C ASP A 165 -29.74 -4.25 -24.85
#